data_AF-A0A4V6D2R6-F1
#
_entry.id   AF-A0A4V6D2R6-F1
#
_cell.length_a   1.000
_cell.length_b   1.000
_cell.length_c   1.000
_cell.angle_alpha   90.00
_cell.angle_beta   90.00
_cell.angle_gamma   90.00
#
_symmetry.space_group_name_H-M   'P 1'
#
loop_
_entity.id
_entity.type
_entity.pdbx_description
1 polymer ?
#
loop_
_entity_poly.entity_id
_entity_poly.type
_entity_poly.pdbx_seq_one_letter_code
_entity_poly.pdbx_strand_id
1 'polypeptide(L)'
;MLPKKHLSSAQKRKKRKQEDQFVESQRGALHKFFPVTNNVEISEDQGQEQVAEVDANEDDTEIANIDEQEDLVLAIFDPRTWGNLDNSRKDILIEKGPVREMDLQFPRDPSGRHFSYAYYSRKLSNGEFVDRKWLVYSKHVDKIYCFCCKLFKSNQNKSLLAYDGMRDWKHLSEKLKTHENSVKHLSNMSTWNEVRLRLSKNETIDDEMQREITKEKERWRQVLVRIVSIVKFLAKQNLAFRGSNEKVYECNNGNFLATVEMIAEFDPVMQEHIRHI
;
A
#
# COMPACT_ATOMS: atom_id res chain seq x y z
N MET A 1 35.04 1.58 63.41
CA MET A 1 34.77 2.84 62.67
C MET A 1 33.40 2.72 62.01
N LEU A 2 32.48 3.63 62.31
CA LEU A 2 31.15 3.66 61.68
C LEU A 2 31.26 4.13 60.22
N PRO A 3 30.55 3.53 59.25
CA PRO A 3 30.60 3.96 57.85
C PRO A 3 29.99 5.36 57.69
N LYS A 4 30.63 6.20 56.87
CA LYS A 4 30.18 7.58 56.60
C LYS A 4 28.82 7.55 55.88
N LYS A 5 27.82 8.22 56.49
CA LYS A 5 26.44 8.36 55.98
C LYS A 5 26.30 9.19 54.69
N HIS A 6 27.33 9.93 54.27
CA HIS A 6 27.29 10.77 53.07
C HIS A 6 28.55 10.62 52.22
N LEU A 7 28.35 10.57 50.89
CA LEU A 7 29.42 10.56 49.89
C LEU A 7 30.26 11.83 49.99
N SER A 8 31.58 11.65 49.92
CA SER A 8 32.53 12.77 49.81
C SER A 8 32.23 13.62 48.57
N SER A 9 32.50 14.92 48.64
CA SER A 9 32.37 15.84 47.50
C SER A 9 33.11 15.35 46.25
N ALA A 10 34.25 14.67 46.41
CA ALA A 10 34.98 14.05 45.30
C ALA A 10 34.22 12.87 44.67
N GLN A 11 33.57 12.04 45.48
CA GLN A 11 32.76 10.92 45.01
C GLN A 11 31.50 11.42 44.29
N LYS A 12 30.87 12.50 44.79
CA LYS A 12 29.73 13.15 44.11
C LYS A 12 30.10 13.70 42.74
N ARG A 13 31.26 14.36 42.61
CA ARG A 13 31.78 14.86 41.33
C ARG A 13 32.06 13.71 40.34
N LYS A 14 32.62 12.60 40.83
CA LYS A 14 32.89 11.41 40.00
C LYS A 14 31.60 10.76 39.50
N LYS A 15 30.59 10.63 40.36
CA LYS A 15 29.27 10.10 40.00
C LYS A 15 28.57 10.98 38.95
N ARG A 16 28.56 12.30 39.15
CA ARG A 16 27.97 13.24 38.18
C ARG A 16 28.64 13.16 36.81
N LYS A 17 29.98 13.07 36.77
CA LYS A 17 30.72 12.91 35.51
C LYS A 17 30.37 11.60 34.77
N GLN A 18 30.09 10.53 35.51
CA GLN A 18 29.66 9.25 34.92
C GLN A 18 28.23 9.32 34.40
N GLU A 19 27.33 10.00 35.12
CA GLU A 19 25.95 10.24 34.69
C GLU A 19 25.90 11.12 33.42
N ASP A 20 26.68 12.21 33.39
CA ASP A 20 26.76 13.11 32.23
C ASP A 20 27.33 12.39 30.99
N GLN A 21 28.37 11.56 31.15
CA GLN A 21 28.90 10.73 30.06
C GLN A 21 27.88 9.71 29.54
N PHE A 22 27.08 9.12 30.44
CA PHE A 22 26.03 8.19 30.05
C PHE A 22 24.91 8.89 29.28
N VAL A 23 24.46 10.07 29.74
CA VAL A 23 23.45 10.88 29.04
C VAL A 23 23.93 11.30 27.65
N GLU A 24 25.19 11.73 27.51
CA GLU A 24 25.76 12.09 26.20
C GLU A 24 25.84 10.86 25.28
N SER A 25 26.16 9.66 25.81
CA SER A 25 26.21 8.43 25.01
C SER A 25 24.86 7.99 24.44
N GLN A 26 23.76 8.38 25.09
CA GLN A 26 22.39 8.07 24.68
C GLN A 26 21.74 9.19 23.84
N ARG A 27 22.42 10.34 23.72
CA ARG A 27 21.91 11.50 22.98
C ARG A 27 21.81 11.16 21.50
N GLY A 28 20.63 11.34 20.92
CA GLY A 28 20.38 11.01 19.51
C GLY A 28 20.04 9.55 19.21
N ALA A 29 20.16 8.63 20.17
CA ALA A 29 19.87 7.20 19.96
C ALA A 29 18.41 6.93 19.56
N LEU A 30 17.48 7.77 20.04
CA LEU A 30 16.06 7.70 19.71
C LEU A 30 15.76 8.04 18.24
N HIS A 31 16.56 8.91 17.60
CA HIS A 31 16.35 9.28 16.19
C HIS A 31 16.64 8.13 15.22
N LYS A 32 17.32 7.05 15.66
CA LYS A 32 17.50 5.83 14.87
C LYS A 32 16.20 5.03 14.66
N PHE A 33 15.20 5.25 15.51
CA PHE A 33 13.94 4.48 15.51
C PHE A 33 12.77 5.24 14.88
N PHE A 34 12.95 6.53 14.56
CA PHE A 34 11.93 7.36 13.95
C PHE A 34 12.53 8.05 12.71
N PRO A 35 12.28 7.54 11.48
CA PRO A 35 12.69 8.23 10.27
C PRO A 35 11.98 9.58 10.20
N VAL A 36 12.76 10.64 10.00
CA VAL A 36 12.24 12.00 9.82
C VAL A 36 11.50 12.05 8.50
N THR A 37 10.17 12.12 8.55
CA THR A 37 9.37 12.57 7.42
C THR A 37 9.51 14.08 7.34
N ASN A 38 10.26 14.57 6.34
CA ASN A 38 10.22 15.98 5.97
C ASN A 38 8.81 16.31 5.48
N ASN A 39 8.09 17.08 6.28
CA ASN A 39 7.10 18.07 5.87
C ASN A 39 6.51 18.69 7.13
N VAL A 40 6.94 19.92 7.43
CA VAL A 40 6.14 21.08 7.89
C VAL A 40 7.17 22.15 8.30
N GLU A 41 7.42 23.11 7.41
CA GLU A 41 8.05 24.37 7.78
C GLU A 41 6.96 25.30 8.33
N ILE A 42 7.07 25.66 9.60
CA ILE A 42 6.43 26.84 10.16
C ILE A 42 7.46 27.97 10.03
N SER A 43 7.20 28.89 9.12
CA SER A 43 7.98 30.10 8.89
C SER A 43 7.54 31.21 9.85
N GLU A 44 8.45 31.66 10.72
CA GLU A 44 8.41 33.02 11.28
C GLU A 44 9.34 33.92 10.44
N ASP A 45 8.76 35.06 10.10
CA ASP A 45 9.24 36.14 9.23
C ASP A 45 10.37 36.96 9.88
N GLN A 46 11.38 37.34 9.07
CA GLN A 46 11.91 38.71 9.00
C GLN A 46 12.97 38.84 7.88
N GLY A 47 12.52 39.36 6.73
CA GLY A 47 13.04 40.60 6.14
C GLY A 47 14.39 40.64 5.37
N GLN A 48 14.25 41.10 4.12
CA GLN A 48 15.19 41.85 3.24
C GLN A 48 16.08 41.02 2.29
N GLU A 49 15.68 40.90 1.01
CA GLU A 49 16.05 41.77 -0.16
C GLU A 49 17.50 41.54 -0.63
N GLN A 50 17.88 41.25 -1.87
CA GLN A 50 17.25 41.29 -3.20
C GLN A 50 18.13 40.48 -4.20
N VAL A 51 17.45 39.85 -5.16
CA VAL A 51 17.76 39.76 -6.62
C VAL A 51 19.09 39.15 -7.11
N ALA A 52 18.93 37.92 -7.63
CA ALA A 52 19.38 37.34 -8.91
C ALA A 52 20.79 37.60 -9.46
N GLU A 53 21.54 36.52 -9.66
CA GLU A 53 22.18 36.17 -10.93
C GLU A 53 22.39 34.66 -11.01
N VAL A 54 22.00 34.07 -12.16
CA VAL A 54 22.15 32.67 -12.52
C VAL A 54 23.37 32.58 -13.41
N ASP A 55 24.41 31.83 -13.00
CA ASP A 55 25.37 31.28 -13.95
C ASP A 55 26.02 29.98 -13.41
N ALA A 56 26.42 29.17 -14.37
CA ALA A 56 26.58 27.72 -14.34
C ALA A 56 27.82 27.17 -13.61
N ASN A 57 27.70 25.92 -13.14
CA ASN A 57 28.46 24.73 -13.61
C ASN A 57 28.32 23.57 -12.61
N GLU A 58 27.62 22.52 -13.03
CA GLU A 58 28.20 21.20 -13.36
C GLU A 58 28.38 20.32 -12.11
N ASP A 59 27.44 19.41 -11.92
CA ASP A 59 27.82 18.05 -11.56
C ASP A 59 26.95 17.09 -12.37
N ASP A 60 27.60 16.47 -13.36
CA ASP A 60 27.10 15.33 -14.09
C ASP A 60 26.84 14.20 -13.09
N THR A 61 25.60 13.71 -13.05
CA THR A 61 25.38 12.31 -12.67
C THR A 61 24.23 11.74 -13.47
N GLU A 62 24.65 11.17 -14.61
CA GLU A 62 24.01 10.15 -15.44
C GLU A 62 22.55 9.80 -15.12
N ILE A 63 21.70 10.38 -15.96
CA ILE A 63 20.34 9.95 -16.28
C ILE A 63 20.45 8.63 -17.06
N ALA A 64 20.46 7.50 -16.38
CA ALA A 64 20.37 6.19 -17.02
C ALA A 64 19.49 5.27 -16.17
N ASN A 65 18.16 5.46 -16.23
CA ASN A 65 17.17 4.46 -15.76
C ASN A 65 15.69 4.82 -16.04
N ILE A 66 15.38 5.52 -17.13
CA ILE A 66 13.98 5.81 -17.51
C ILE A 66 13.49 4.88 -18.63
N ASP A 67 14.35 4.51 -19.59
CA ASP A 67 13.98 3.68 -20.76
C ASP A 67 13.68 2.22 -20.41
N GLU A 68 14.41 1.60 -19.47
CA GLU A 68 14.20 0.18 -19.11
C GLU A 68 12.89 -0.05 -18.34
N GLN A 69 12.39 0.98 -17.65
CA GLN A 69 11.13 0.89 -16.88
C GLN A 69 9.91 0.91 -17.81
N GLU A 70 9.98 1.62 -18.94
CA GLU A 70 8.90 1.73 -19.92
C GLU A 70 8.71 0.44 -20.73
N ASP A 71 9.81 -0.21 -21.13
CA ASP A 71 9.79 -1.50 -21.82
C ASP A 71 9.23 -2.63 -20.94
N LEU A 72 9.50 -2.60 -19.63
CA LEU A 72 8.91 -3.53 -18.66
C LEU A 72 7.40 -3.29 -18.47
N VAL A 73 6.94 -2.04 -18.52
CA VAL A 73 5.52 -1.70 -18.42
C VAL A 73 4.76 -2.11 -19.70
N LEU A 74 5.36 -1.93 -20.87
CA LEU A 74 4.79 -2.38 -22.15
C LEU A 74 4.66 -3.92 -22.22
N ALA A 75 5.63 -4.65 -21.68
CA ALA A 75 5.62 -6.11 -21.64
C ALA A 75 4.47 -6.69 -20.78
N ILE A 76 3.97 -5.95 -19.78
CA ILE A 76 2.83 -6.37 -18.93
C ILE A 76 1.53 -6.43 -19.74
N PHE A 77 1.37 -5.55 -20.74
CA PHE A 77 0.14 -5.48 -21.53
C PHE A 77 0.11 -6.44 -22.72
N ASP A 78 1.20 -7.16 -23.03
CA ASP A 78 1.21 -8.17 -24.09
C ASP A 78 0.51 -9.47 -23.66
N PRO A 79 -0.55 -9.92 -24.37
CA PRO A 79 -1.22 -11.19 -24.09
C PRO A 79 -0.32 -12.44 -24.03
N ARG A 80 0.92 -12.40 -24.53
CA ARG A 80 1.91 -13.48 -24.41
C ARG A 80 2.36 -13.71 -22.96
N THR A 81 2.60 -12.65 -22.21
CA THR A 81 3.24 -12.69 -20.89
C THR A 81 2.27 -13.04 -19.76
N TRP A 82 0.96 -12.88 -20.00
CA TRP A 82 -0.09 -13.05 -18.98
C TRP A 82 -0.18 -14.44 -18.34
N GLY A 83 0.39 -15.47 -18.98
CA GLY A 83 0.46 -16.80 -18.40
C GLY A 83 1.38 -16.91 -17.17
N ASN A 84 2.43 -16.09 -17.12
CA ASN A 84 3.50 -16.17 -16.12
C ASN A 84 3.59 -14.92 -15.23
N LEU A 85 2.56 -14.07 -15.21
CA LEU A 85 2.58 -12.85 -14.39
C LEU A 85 2.39 -13.17 -12.89
N ASP A 86 3.16 -12.47 -12.06
CA ASP A 86 2.96 -12.40 -10.62
C ASP A 86 1.63 -11.72 -10.28
N ASN A 87 1.10 -11.99 -9.09
CA ASN A 87 -0.19 -11.45 -8.64
C ASN A 87 -0.20 -9.91 -8.68
N SER A 88 0.86 -9.24 -8.20
CA SER A 88 0.95 -7.77 -8.23
C SER A 88 0.90 -7.19 -9.66
N ARG A 89 1.51 -7.87 -10.63
CA ARG A 89 1.47 -7.43 -12.04
C ARG A 89 0.10 -7.69 -12.67
N LYS A 90 -0.58 -8.77 -12.27
CA LYS A 90 -1.97 -9.04 -12.68
C LYS A 90 -2.92 -7.99 -12.12
N ASP A 91 -2.74 -7.56 -10.88
CA ASP A 91 -3.58 -6.54 -10.26
C ASP A 91 -3.47 -5.21 -11.01
N ILE A 92 -2.23 -4.76 -11.31
CA ILE A 92 -1.99 -3.56 -12.13
C ILE A 92 -2.63 -3.69 -13.53
N LEU A 93 -2.50 -4.86 -14.16
CA LEU A 93 -3.09 -5.14 -15.47
C LEU A 93 -4.62 -5.12 -15.44
N ILE A 94 -5.24 -5.65 -14.39
CA ILE A 94 -6.70 -5.67 -14.20
C ILE A 94 -7.23 -4.26 -13.94
N GLU A 95 -6.52 -3.46 -13.14
CA GLU A 95 -6.87 -2.10 -12.78
C GLU A 95 -6.81 -1.16 -13.99
N LYS A 96 -5.68 -1.13 -14.71
CA LYS A 96 -5.50 -0.31 -15.92
C LYS A 96 -6.33 -0.81 -17.11
N GLY A 97 -6.55 -2.13 -17.17
CA GLY A 97 -7.28 -2.78 -18.26
C GLY A 97 -6.44 -2.95 -19.53
N PRO A 98 -7.03 -3.51 -20.60
CA PRO A 98 -6.33 -3.73 -21.86
C PRO A 98 -6.00 -2.41 -22.54
N VAL A 99 -4.72 -2.25 -22.91
CA VAL A 99 -4.26 -1.13 -23.74
C VAL A 99 -4.48 -1.46 -25.21
N ARG A 100 -5.00 -0.49 -25.97
CA ARG A 100 -5.13 -0.57 -27.42
C ARG A 100 -4.23 0.49 -28.04
N GLU A 101 -3.30 0.05 -28.87
CA GLU A 101 -2.49 0.97 -29.67
C GLU A 101 -3.36 1.56 -30.79
N MET A 102 -3.35 2.90 -30.89
CA MET A 102 -3.98 3.64 -31.98
C MET A 102 -2.98 3.70 -33.15
N ASP A 103 -3.50 3.73 -34.39
CA ASP A 103 -2.72 3.86 -35.63
C ASP A 103 -1.77 2.69 -35.98
N LEU A 104 -2.04 1.50 -35.48
CA LEU A 104 -1.33 0.28 -35.86
C LEU A 104 -1.70 -0.14 -37.29
N GLN A 105 -0.68 -0.39 -38.12
CA GLN A 105 -0.88 -1.08 -39.39
C GLN A 105 -0.90 -2.59 -39.18
N PHE A 106 -2.07 -3.19 -39.42
CA PHE A 106 -2.25 -4.63 -39.26
C PHE A 106 -1.65 -5.41 -40.44
N PRO A 107 -0.79 -6.41 -40.20
CA PRO A 107 -0.28 -7.30 -41.24
C PRO A 107 -1.42 -7.96 -42.03
N ARG A 108 -1.21 -8.11 -43.34
CA ARG A 108 -2.13 -8.85 -44.20
C ARG A 108 -1.74 -10.31 -44.25
N ASP A 109 -2.73 -11.17 -44.07
CA ASP A 109 -2.60 -12.60 -44.31
C ASP A 109 -2.36 -12.89 -45.80
N PRO A 110 -1.94 -14.11 -46.17
CA PRO A 110 -1.78 -14.55 -47.56
C PRO A 110 -3.02 -14.35 -48.45
N SER A 111 -4.20 -14.21 -47.84
CA SER A 111 -5.47 -13.93 -48.52
C SER A 111 -5.78 -12.42 -48.67
N GLY A 112 -4.85 -11.54 -48.31
CA GLY A 112 -4.98 -10.08 -48.34
C GLY A 112 -5.85 -9.48 -47.22
N ARG A 113 -6.38 -10.32 -46.32
CA ARG A 113 -7.24 -9.92 -45.19
C ARG A 113 -6.41 -9.57 -43.96
N HIS A 114 -6.92 -8.68 -43.13
CA HIS A 114 -6.24 -8.25 -41.91
C HIS A 114 -7.25 -7.89 -40.82
N PHE A 115 -6.78 -7.77 -39.60
CA PHE A 115 -7.56 -7.17 -38.52
C PHE A 115 -7.80 -5.67 -38.80
N SER A 116 -8.91 -5.13 -38.30
CA SER A 116 -9.29 -3.74 -38.49
C SER A 116 -9.90 -3.19 -37.21
N TYR A 117 -9.74 -1.88 -36.99
CA TYR A 117 -10.35 -1.19 -35.86
C TYR A 117 -11.88 -1.36 -35.78
N ALA A 118 -12.55 -1.60 -36.92
CA ALA A 118 -13.99 -1.84 -36.94
C ALA A 118 -14.41 -3.01 -36.03
N TYR A 119 -13.56 -4.03 -35.86
CA TYR A 119 -13.85 -5.20 -35.03
C TYR A 119 -13.86 -4.89 -33.51
N TYR A 120 -13.31 -3.75 -33.07
CA TYR A 120 -13.48 -3.31 -31.69
C TYR A 120 -14.90 -2.86 -31.38
N SER A 121 -15.69 -2.48 -32.38
CA SER A 121 -17.06 -2.03 -32.19
C SER A 121 -18.08 -3.06 -32.66
N ARG A 122 -19.18 -3.22 -31.92
CA ARG A 122 -20.36 -3.98 -32.33
C ARG A 122 -21.47 -3.02 -32.68
N LYS A 123 -22.06 -3.17 -33.86
CA LYS A 123 -23.36 -2.57 -34.17
C LYS A 123 -24.50 -3.45 -33.62
N LEU A 124 -25.35 -2.87 -32.79
CA LEU A 124 -26.55 -3.51 -32.26
C LEU A 124 -27.71 -3.42 -33.27
N SER A 125 -28.77 -4.19 -33.04
CA SER A 125 -29.98 -4.18 -33.87
C SER A 125 -30.71 -2.83 -33.84
N ASN A 126 -30.56 -2.08 -32.74
CA ASN A 126 -31.07 -0.72 -32.58
C ASN A 126 -30.22 0.34 -33.32
N GLY A 127 -29.11 -0.05 -33.96
CA GLY A 127 -28.22 0.85 -34.69
C GLY A 127 -27.09 1.46 -33.88
N GLU A 128 -27.07 1.28 -32.54
CA GLU A 128 -26.01 1.78 -31.67
C GLU A 128 -24.72 0.98 -31.81
N PHE A 129 -23.60 1.64 -31.51
CA PHE A 129 -22.28 1.00 -31.46
C PHE A 129 -21.83 0.82 -30.02
N VAL A 130 -21.52 -0.42 -29.65
CA VAL A 130 -20.95 -0.77 -28.34
C VAL A 130 -19.49 -1.20 -28.52
N ASP A 131 -18.62 -0.61 -27.71
CA ASP A 131 -17.20 -0.93 -27.72
C ASP A 131 -16.89 -2.25 -26.98
N ARG A 132 -16.14 -3.14 -27.64
CA ARG A 132 -15.67 -4.42 -27.11
C ARG A 132 -14.41 -4.23 -26.28
N LYS A 133 -14.53 -3.57 -25.14
CA LYS A 133 -13.41 -3.24 -24.23
C LYS A 133 -12.52 -4.44 -23.86
N TRP A 134 -13.06 -5.66 -23.92
CA TRP A 134 -12.35 -6.90 -23.64
C TRP A 134 -11.49 -7.42 -24.80
N LEU A 135 -11.59 -6.88 -26.01
CA LEU A 135 -10.86 -7.38 -27.18
C LEU A 135 -9.46 -6.77 -27.25
N VAL A 136 -8.44 -7.61 -27.42
CA VAL A 136 -7.02 -7.22 -27.50
C VAL A 136 -6.37 -7.85 -28.71
N TYR A 137 -5.55 -7.07 -29.42
CA TYR A 137 -4.74 -7.55 -30.53
C TYR A 137 -3.26 -7.57 -30.11
N SER A 138 -2.56 -8.68 -30.37
CA SER A 138 -1.11 -8.80 -30.12
C SER A 138 -0.36 -8.64 -31.43
N LYS A 139 0.37 -7.53 -31.59
CA LYS A 139 1.19 -7.21 -32.77
C LYS A 139 2.26 -8.25 -33.07
N HIS A 140 2.85 -8.84 -32.03
CA HIS A 140 3.95 -9.79 -32.18
C HIS A 140 3.49 -11.14 -32.73
N VAL A 141 2.27 -11.60 -32.41
CA VAL A 141 1.73 -12.87 -32.91
C VAL A 141 0.80 -12.68 -34.09
N ASP A 142 0.35 -11.45 -34.38
CA ASP A 142 -0.78 -11.19 -35.29
C ASP A 142 -1.99 -12.09 -34.94
N LYS A 143 -2.43 -12.00 -33.69
CA LYS A 143 -3.59 -12.74 -33.17
C LYS A 143 -4.37 -11.86 -32.21
N ILE A 144 -5.68 -12.11 -32.11
CA ILE A 144 -6.53 -11.47 -31.10
C ILE A 144 -6.82 -12.42 -29.93
N TYR A 145 -7.03 -11.80 -28.78
CA TYR A 145 -7.35 -12.45 -27.52
C TYR A 145 -8.52 -11.73 -26.84
N CYS A 146 -9.23 -12.46 -25.99
CA CYS A 146 -10.18 -11.87 -25.07
C CYS A 146 -9.48 -11.64 -23.72
N PHE A 147 -9.42 -10.39 -23.27
CA PHE A 147 -8.77 -9.95 -22.04
C PHE A 147 -9.23 -10.74 -20.81
N CYS A 148 -10.53 -10.65 -20.50
CA CYS A 148 -11.11 -11.32 -19.33
C CYS A 148 -11.01 -12.85 -19.44
N CYS A 149 -11.21 -13.43 -20.63
CA CYS A 149 -11.10 -14.88 -20.79
C CYS A 149 -9.66 -15.40 -20.74
N LYS A 150 -8.67 -14.60 -21.13
CA LYS A 150 -7.24 -14.95 -21.05
C LYS A 150 -6.70 -14.78 -19.63
N LEU A 151 -7.23 -13.86 -18.82
CA LEU A 151 -6.81 -13.69 -17.42
C LEU A 151 -7.47 -14.71 -16.48
N PHE A 152 -8.78 -14.89 -16.59
CA PHE A 152 -9.55 -15.77 -15.73
C PHE A 152 -9.80 -17.13 -16.40
N LYS A 153 -8.73 -17.74 -16.96
CA LYS A 153 -8.85 -19.04 -17.64
C LYS A 153 -9.31 -20.09 -16.64
N SER A 154 -10.35 -20.82 -17.01
CA SER A 154 -10.69 -22.08 -16.34
C SER A 154 -10.12 -23.26 -17.14
N ASN A 155 -9.55 -24.24 -16.45
CA ASN A 155 -9.03 -25.49 -17.04
C ASN A 155 -10.10 -26.28 -17.83
N GLN A 156 -11.38 -25.96 -17.62
CA GLN A 156 -12.47 -26.67 -18.26
C GLN A 156 -12.74 -26.24 -19.71
N ASN A 157 -12.12 -25.18 -20.25
CA ASN A 157 -12.45 -24.68 -21.61
C ASN A 157 -11.30 -24.07 -22.40
N LYS A 158 -10.89 -24.74 -23.48
CA LYS A 158 -9.87 -24.31 -24.44
C LYS A 158 -10.43 -23.37 -25.53
N SER A 159 -11.14 -22.30 -25.17
CA SER A 159 -11.58 -21.34 -26.21
C SER A 159 -10.36 -20.69 -26.87
N LEU A 160 -10.34 -20.61 -28.21
CA LEU A 160 -9.19 -20.09 -28.95
C LEU A 160 -8.80 -18.67 -28.48
N LEU A 161 -9.78 -17.80 -28.24
CA LEU A 161 -9.59 -16.44 -27.71
C LEU A 161 -8.93 -16.38 -26.32
N ALA A 162 -9.09 -17.42 -25.51
CA ALA A 162 -8.55 -17.50 -24.15
C ALA A 162 -7.19 -18.20 -24.07
N TYR A 163 -6.78 -18.97 -25.09
CA TYR A 163 -5.56 -19.77 -25.03
C TYR A 163 -4.55 -19.33 -26.08
N ASP A 164 -4.76 -19.73 -27.33
CA ASP A 164 -3.79 -19.58 -28.41
C ASP A 164 -3.97 -18.31 -29.24
N GLY A 165 -5.14 -17.68 -29.15
CA GLY A 165 -5.55 -16.52 -29.93
C GLY A 165 -6.18 -16.94 -31.26
N MET A 166 -6.80 -15.99 -31.95
CA MET A 166 -7.37 -16.24 -33.28
C MET A 166 -6.85 -15.27 -34.34
N ARG A 167 -6.64 -15.82 -35.55
CA ARG A 167 -6.25 -15.09 -36.77
C ARG A 167 -7.23 -15.34 -37.93
N ASP A 168 -8.35 -16.01 -37.68
CA ASP A 168 -9.33 -16.30 -38.74
C ASP A 168 -10.18 -15.06 -39.03
N TRP A 169 -9.60 -14.11 -39.79
CA TRP A 169 -10.23 -12.82 -40.13
C TRP A 169 -11.53 -12.99 -40.91
N LYS A 170 -11.69 -14.09 -41.66
CA LYS A 170 -12.90 -14.40 -42.44
C LYS A 170 -14.11 -14.61 -41.55
N HIS A 171 -13.98 -15.42 -40.51
CA HIS A 171 -15.08 -15.77 -39.60
C HIS A 171 -15.03 -15.00 -38.28
N LEU A 172 -14.18 -13.96 -38.22
CA LEU A 172 -13.93 -13.20 -37.01
C LEU A 172 -15.22 -12.59 -36.43
N SER A 173 -16.01 -11.89 -37.26
CA SER A 173 -17.24 -11.24 -36.82
C SER A 173 -18.23 -12.19 -36.17
N GLU A 174 -18.39 -13.39 -36.75
CA GLU A 174 -19.31 -14.41 -36.26
C GLU A 174 -18.80 -15.02 -34.95
N LYS A 175 -17.50 -15.37 -34.90
CA LYS A 175 -16.86 -15.90 -33.70
C LYS A 175 -16.87 -14.91 -32.53
N LEU A 176 -16.69 -13.62 -32.79
CA LEU A 176 -16.82 -12.59 -31.74
C LEU A 176 -18.26 -12.51 -31.20
N LYS A 177 -19.26 -12.56 -32.09
CA LYS A 177 -20.68 -12.55 -31.70
C LYS A 177 -21.07 -13.78 -30.85
N THR A 178 -20.60 -14.96 -31.23
CA THR A 178 -20.89 -16.18 -30.45
C THR A 178 -20.11 -16.20 -29.13
N HIS A 179 -18.87 -15.68 -29.12
CA HIS A 179 -18.07 -15.58 -27.92
C HIS A 179 -18.65 -14.60 -26.90
N GLU A 180 -19.02 -13.38 -27.31
CA GLU A 180 -19.52 -12.34 -26.40
C GLU A 180 -20.87 -12.70 -25.78
N ASN A 181 -21.69 -13.50 -26.47
CA ASN A 181 -22.94 -14.05 -25.94
C ASN A 181 -22.73 -15.33 -25.09
N SER A 182 -21.50 -15.84 -24.98
CA SER A 182 -21.23 -17.06 -24.22
C SER A 182 -21.31 -16.80 -22.71
N VAL A 183 -21.98 -17.69 -21.97
CA VAL A 183 -22.08 -17.65 -20.50
C VAL A 183 -20.69 -17.51 -19.83
N LYS A 184 -19.67 -18.16 -20.40
CA LYS A 184 -18.30 -18.14 -19.88
C LYS A 184 -17.65 -16.76 -20.05
N HIS A 185 -17.86 -16.14 -21.21
CA HIS A 185 -17.38 -14.77 -21.44
C HIS A 185 -18.07 -13.82 -20.46
N LEU A 186 -19.39 -13.93 -20.29
CA LEU A 186 -20.16 -13.10 -19.36
C LEU A 186 -19.68 -13.29 -17.91
N SER A 187 -19.48 -14.53 -17.46
CA SER A 187 -18.94 -14.82 -16.12
C SER A 187 -17.53 -14.24 -15.92
N ASN A 188 -16.64 -14.40 -16.90
CA ASN A 188 -15.29 -13.86 -16.83
C ASN A 188 -15.28 -12.32 -16.93
N MET A 189 -16.24 -11.73 -17.65
CA MET A 189 -16.43 -10.29 -17.72
C MET A 189 -16.95 -9.73 -16.38
N SER A 190 -17.90 -10.41 -15.75
CA SER A 190 -18.41 -10.04 -14.43
C SER A 190 -17.32 -10.12 -13.36
N THR A 191 -16.56 -11.21 -13.33
CA THR A 191 -15.41 -11.36 -12.40
C THR A 191 -14.33 -10.31 -12.65
N TRP A 192 -14.01 -9.99 -13.92
CA TRP A 192 -13.10 -8.89 -14.22
C TRP A 192 -13.61 -7.55 -13.69
N ASN A 193 -14.87 -7.20 -13.95
CA ASN A 193 -15.45 -5.95 -13.45
C ASN A 193 -15.47 -5.90 -11.93
N GLU A 194 -15.82 -7.00 -11.27
CA GLU A 194 -15.84 -7.12 -9.82
C GLU A 194 -14.45 -6.94 -9.22
N VAL A 195 -13.44 -7.67 -9.71
CA VAL A 195 -12.06 -7.56 -9.21
C VAL A 195 -11.50 -6.18 -9.48
N ARG A 196 -11.74 -5.61 -10.67
CA ARG A 196 -11.32 -4.23 -10.99
C ARG A 196 -11.94 -3.22 -10.02
N LEU A 197 -13.22 -3.38 -9.71
CA LEU A 197 -13.93 -2.48 -8.81
C LEU A 197 -13.44 -2.65 -7.36
N ARG A 198 -13.18 -3.87 -6.92
CA ARG A 198 -12.55 -4.14 -5.60
C ARG A 198 -11.16 -3.53 -5.49
N LEU A 199 -10.30 -3.71 -6.49
CA LEU A 199 -8.97 -3.12 -6.54
C LEU A 199 -9.04 -1.59 -6.52
N SER A 200 -9.94 -0.98 -7.31
CA SER A 200 -10.11 0.48 -7.32
C SER A 200 -10.60 1.09 -6.00
N LYS A 201 -11.26 0.27 -5.16
CA LYS A 201 -11.83 0.70 -3.88
C LYS A 201 -11.03 0.23 -2.67
N ASN A 202 -9.99 -0.57 -2.86
CA ASN A 202 -9.27 -1.29 -1.80
C ASN A 202 -10.19 -2.12 -0.86
N GLU A 203 -11.37 -2.53 -1.32
CA GLU A 203 -12.34 -3.34 -0.57
C GLU A 203 -12.06 -4.84 -0.78
N THR A 204 -10.87 -5.31 -0.40
CA THR A 204 -10.56 -6.75 -0.33
C THR A 204 -10.96 -7.31 1.05
N ILE A 205 -10.88 -8.63 1.24
CA ILE A 205 -11.06 -9.30 2.55
C ILE A 205 -10.15 -8.67 3.62
N ASP A 206 -9.05 -8.05 3.20
CA ASP A 206 -8.20 -7.27 4.08
C ASP A 206 -8.90 -6.03 4.65
N ASP A 207 -9.93 -5.43 4.06
CA ASP A 207 -10.52 -4.18 4.59
C ASP A 207 -11.23 -4.37 5.95
N GLU A 208 -11.93 -5.49 6.16
CA GLU A 208 -12.51 -5.79 7.47
C GLU A 208 -11.44 -6.09 8.51
N MET A 209 -10.49 -6.97 8.18
CA MET A 209 -9.37 -7.32 9.07
C MET A 209 -8.46 -6.11 9.36
N GLN A 210 -8.20 -5.26 8.37
CA GLN A 210 -7.41 -4.04 8.49
C GLN A 210 -8.15 -3.00 9.34
N ARG A 211 -9.48 -2.92 9.23
CA ARG A 211 -10.30 -2.08 10.13
C ARG A 211 -10.23 -2.57 11.56
N GLU A 212 -10.32 -3.87 11.81
CA GLU A 212 -10.17 -4.44 13.15
C GLU A 212 -8.78 -4.14 13.73
N ILE A 213 -7.71 -4.41 12.97
CA ILE A 213 -6.33 -4.09 13.35
C ILE A 213 -6.18 -2.59 13.66
N THR A 214 -6.79 -1.73 12.85
CA THR A 214 -6.71 -0.27 13.04
C THR A 214 -7.46 0.18 14.31
N LYS A 215 -8.64 -0.41 14.58
CA LYS A 215 -9.40 -0.17 15.81
C LYS A 215 -8.61 -0.61 17.04
N GLU A 216 -7.98 -1.78 17.00
CA GLU A 216 -7.13 -2.26 18.10
C GLU A 216 -5.91 -1.37 18.30
N LYS A 217 -5.22 -0.98 17.21
CA LYS A 217 -4.09 -0.05 17.28
C LYS A 217 -4.48 1.27 17.94
N GLU A 218 -5.63 1.82 17.57
CA GLU A 218 -6.11 3.07 18.16
C GLU A 218 -6.47 2.89 19.65
N ARG A 219 -7.14 1.78 20.01
CA ARG A 219 -7.39 1.43 21.41
C ARG A 219 -6.09 1.39 22.22
N TRP A 220 -5.05 0.71 21.72
CA TRP A 220 -3.76 0.62 22.39
C TRP A 220 -3.04 1.97 22.50
N ARG A 221 -3.12 2.83 21.47
CA ARG A 221 -2.58 4.21 21.56
C ARG A 221 -3.27 5.00 22.66
N GLN A 222 -4.59 4.93 22.75
CA GLN A 222 -5.37 5.61 23.78
C GLN A 222 -4.97 5.15 25.19
N VAL A 223 -4.76 3.84 25.39
CA VAL A 223 -4.23 3.30 26.66
C VAL A 223 -2.81 3.82 26.95
N LEU A 224 -1.91 3.75 25.97
CA LEU A 224 -0.52 4.18 26.12
C LEU A 224 -0.38 5.67 26.51
N VAL A 225 -1.19 6.55 25.91
CA VAL A 225 -1.20 7.99 26.23
C VAL A 225 -1.51 8.22 27.72
N ARG A 226 -2.43 7.44 28.28
CA ARG A 226 -2.83 7.53 29.69
C ARG A 226 -1.77 6.97 30.61
N ILE A 227 -1.21 5.80 30.29
CA ILE A 227 -0.07 5.22 31.03
C ILE A 227 1.11 6.21 31.08
N VAL A 228 1.48 6.81 29.94
CA VAL A 228 2.53 7.82 29.88
C VAL A 228 2.18 9.05 30.72
N SER A 229 0.92 9.44 30.78
CA SER A 229 0.46 10.55 31.62
C SER A 229 0.59 10.24 33.12
N ILE A 230 0.27 9.02 33.55
CA ILE A 230 0.50 8.54 34.92
C ILE A 230 1.99 8.57 35.25
N VAL A 231 2.83 8.04 34.35
CA VAL A 231 4.28 8.03 34.54
C VAL A 231 4.84 9.45 34.67
N LYS A 232 4.39 10.37 33.81
CA LYS A 232 4.77 11.79 33.88
C LYS A 232 4.31 12.43 35.20
N PHE A 233 3.10 12.13 35.67
CA PHE A 233 2.58 12.66 36.93
C PHE A 233 3.43 12.20 38.12
N LEU A 234 3.66 10.89 38.25
CA LEU A 234 4.44 10.33 39.35
C LEU A 234 5.89 10.82 39.33
N ALA A 235 6.50 10.89 38.15
CA ALA A 235 7.86 11.40 37.99
C ALA A 235 7.97 12.88 38.40
N LYS A 236 7.03 13.73 37.98
CA LYS A 236 7.01 15.16 38.35
C LYS A 236 6.88 15.37 39.87
N GLN A 237 6.14 14.50 40.54
CA GLN A 237 5.90 14.57 41.99
C GLN A 237 6.94 13.78 42.81
N ASN A 238 7.93 13.14 42.17
CA ASN A 238 8.91 12.25 42.82
C ASN A 238 8.25 11.14 43.68
N LEU A 239 7.11 10.63 43.24
CA LEU A 239 6.38 9.55 43.93
C LEU A 239 6.95 8.18 43.54
N ALA A 240 7.01 7.27 44.51
CA ALA A 240 7.38 5.88 44.24
C ALA A 240 6.34 5.22 43.33
N PHE A 241 6.78 4.55 42.27
CA PHE A 241 5.87 3.92 41.31
C PHE A 241 5.31 2.59 41.84
N ARG A 242 6.17 1.79 42.48
CA ARG A 242 5.87 0.44 42.96
C ARG A 242 5.52 0.44 44.44
N GLY A 243 4.67 -0.50 44.83
CA GLY A 243 4.39 -0.84 46.21
C GLY A 243 4.97 -2.21 46.59
N SER A 244 4.48 -2.77 47.68
CA SER A 244 4.83 -4.14 48.11
C SER A 244 4.09 -5.21 47.30
N ASN A 245 3.10 -4.81 46.51
CA ASN A 245 2.28 -5.66 45.67
C ASN A 245 2.30 -5.16 44.22
N GLU A 246 2.24 -6.07 43.26
CA GLU A 246 2.22 -5.78 41.82
C GLU A 246 0.87 -6.12 41.16
N LYS A 247 -0.16 -6.43 41.97
CA LYS A 247 -1.50 -6.76 41.49
C LYS A 247 -2.47 -5.59 41.61
N VAL A 248 -3.33 -5.46 40.60
CA VAL A 248 -4.44 -4.49 40.57
C VAL A 248 -5.51 -4.93 41.57
N TYR A 249 -6.13 -3.97 42.25
CA TYR A 249 -7.15 -4.10 43.29
C TYR A 249 -6.71 -4.75 44.60
N GLU A 250 -5.41 -4.96 44.82
CA GLU A 250 -4.88 -5.43 46.09
C GLU A 250 -4.26 -4.29 46.92
N CYS A 251 -4.32 -4.41 48.24
CA CYS A 251 -3.68 -3.43 49.13
C CYS A 251 -2.17 -3.35 48.87
N ASN A 252 -1.60 -2.15 49.00
CA ASN A 252 -0.18 -1.87 48.79
C ASN A 252 0.34 -2.13 47.36
N ASN A 253 -0.53 -2.05 46.34
CA ASN A 253 -0.22 -2.11 44.91
C ASN A 253 0.66 -0.95 44.36
N GLY A 254 0.95 0.05 45.21
CA GLY A 254 1.81 1.19 44.86
C GLY A 254 1.09 2.30 44.11
N ASN A 255 1.74 3.47 44.00
CA ASN A 255 1.08 4.66 43.47
C ASN A 255 0.75 4.53 41.97
N PHE A 256 1.50 3.73 41.20
CA PHE A 256 1.18 3.52 39.78
C PHE A 256 -0.14 2.78 39.60
N LEU A 257 -0.29 1.60 40.21
CA LEU A 257 -1.52 0.81 40.08
C LEU A 257 -2.72 1.50 40.72
N ALA A 258 -2.54 2.16 41.88
CA ALA A 258 -3.59 2.97 42.49
C ALA A 258 -4.06 4.12 41.58
N THR A 259 -3.16 4.75 40.82
CA THR A 259 -3.54 5.81 39.87
C THR A 259 -4.23 5.23 38.63
N VAL A 260 -3.78 4.05 38.15
CA VAL A 260 -4.45 3.32 37.06
C VAL A 260 -5.88 2.96 37.44
N GLU A 261 -6.09 2.45 38.67
CA GLU A 261 -7.40 2.13 39.22
C GLU A 261 -8.31 3.36 39.29
N MET A 262 -7.80 4.46 39.84
CA MET A 262 -8.54 5.72 39.92
C MET A 262 -8.95 6.24 38.54
N ILE A 263 -8.06 6.20 37.55
CA ILE A 263 -8.40 6.63 36.19
C ILE A 263 -9.45 5.71 35.55
N ALA A 264 -9.36 4.39 35.81
CA ALA A 264 -10.32 3.43 35.27
C ALA A 264 -11.74 3.58 35.84
N GLU A 265 -11.95 4.30 36.94
CA GLU A 265 -13.29 4.65 37.43
C GLU A 265 -14.00 5.66 36.51
N PHE A 266 -13.25 6.54 35.85
CA PHE A 266 -13.80 7.63 35.03
C PHE A 266 -13.55 7.47 33.53
N ASP A 267 -12.59 6.65 33.14
CA ASP A 267 -12.19 6.48 31.75
C ASP A 267 -12.57 5.09 31.20
N PRO A 268 -13.54 5.02 30.26
CA PRO A 268 -13.97 3.75 29.67
C PRO A 268 -12.85 2.97 28.99
N VAL A 269 -11.84 3.65 28.41
CA VAL A 269 -10.72 2.99 27.74
C VAL A 269 -9.85 2.25 28.75
N MET A 270 -9.59 2.86 29.91
CA MET A 270 -8.81 2.23 30.98
C MET A 270 -9.61 1.16 31.71
N GLN A 271 -10.91 1.39 31.91
CA GLN A 271 -11.81 0.39 32.49
C GLN A 271 -11.80 -0.89 31.66
N GLU A 272 -11.96 -0.76 30.34
CA GLU A 272 -11.95 -1.91 29.44
C GLU A 272 -10.56 -2.55 29.37
N HIS A 273 -9.48 -1.74 29.37
CA HIS A 273 -8.12 -2.27 29.42
C HIS A 273 -7.90 -3.17 30.65
N ILE A 274 -8.29 -2.73 31.86
CA ILE A 274 -8.13 -3.52 33.08
C ILE A 274 -8.95 -4.81 33.04
N ARG A 275 -10.15 -4.81 32.44
CA ARG A 275 -10.96 -6.04 32.29
C ARG A 275 -10.31 -7.12 31.42
N HIS A 276 -9.41 -6.73 30.52
CA HIS A 276 -8.73 -7.64 29.59
C HIS A 276 -7.36 -8.12 30.07
N ILE A 277 -6.88 -7.67 31.23
CA ILE A 277 -5.59 -8.04 31.84
C ILE A 277 -5.85 -9.06 32.96
#